data_AF-A0A6G0XXC1-F1
#
_entry.id   AF-A0A6G0XXC1-F1
#
_cell.length_a   1.000
_cell.length_b   1.000
_cell.length_c   1.000
_cell.angle_alpha   90.00
_cell.angle_beta   90.00
_cell.angle_gamma   90.00
#
_symmetry.space_group_name_H-M   'P 1'
#
loop_
_entity.id
_entity.type
_entity.pdbx_description
1 polymer ?
#
loop_
_entity_poly.entity_id
_entity_poly.type
_entity_poly.pdbx_seq_one_letter_code
_entity_poly.pdbx_strand_id
1 'polypeptide(L)'
;MDASSFESAQFESTAAFDEAFESYQKSTNQDFVLLSAKLASKVNDRKANTSNWTPIPTDAIKYISAKFCCKFGATKGRNGRWAPQKTDGCKAFISVRAVFLPTETSWVLKVDKVDRSHDHTTVSNTRPLPVPKATLSKDMTPAQFRSLCRSGKFESNSAGYCPGFAQANLVILPRAQAFDFLLFCQRNKKPCPLLEVSDPGCVEMLRVAPGSDIRTDLPKYRIYNDGILTKEVTDITKYWRDDLVTFLLGCSFSFEEALQSAGLAIRHQEEGKNVPMYRTNIPCDSAGVFSGNMVVSMRPFKPADAITASVITARYPNVHGSPVHVGSPKDIGIKDIGKFDYGDAVTIRRGEVPVFWACGVTPQNVLLASKPAFAITHAPGHMFMTDRLNDTL
;
A
#
# COMPACT_ATOMS: atom_id res chain seq x y z
N MET A 1 -1.88 24.85 32.33
CA MET A 1 -2.23 25.10 30.91
C MET A 1 -3.54 24.38 30.64
N ASP A 2 -4.53 25.01 29.98
CA ASP A 2 -5.78 24.30 29.64
C ASP A 2 -5.60 23.36 28.44
N ALA A 3 -6.58 22.49 28.19
CA ALA A 3 -6.47 21.43 27.19
C ALA A 3 -6.27 21.96 25.76
N SER A 4 -7.03 22.99 25.37
CA SER A 4 -6.91 23.63 24.05
C SER A 4 -5.56 24.30 23.83
N SER A 5 -5.01 24.90 24.89
CA SER A 5 -3.71 25.56 24.85
C SER A 5 -2.60 24.53 24.73
N PHE A 6 -2.68 23.41 25.47
CA PHE A 6 -1.66 22.36 25.42
C PHE A 6 -1.62 21.65 24.05
N GLU A 7 -2.78 21.40 23.43
CA GLU A 7 -2.86 20.75 22.12
C GLU A 7 -2.25 21.60 20.98
N SER A 8 -2.21 22.91 21.13
CA SER A 8 -1.66 23.83 20.13
C SER A 8 -0.25 24.36 20.47
N ALA A 9 0.30 23.97 21.63
CA ALA A 9 1.55 24.50 22.15
C ALA A 9 2.80 23.91 21.49
N GLN A 10 3.81 24.76 21.32
CA GLN A 10 5.16 24.38 20.89
C GLN A 10 6.10 24.42 22.08
N PHE A 11 6.95 23.39 22.24
CA PHE A 11 7.86 23.27 23.38
C PHE A 11 9.30 23.13 22.91
N GLU A 12 10.16 24.02 23.39
CA GLU A 12 11.56 24.14 22.96
C GLU A 12 12.51 23.14 23.64
N SER A 13 12.05 22.42 24.66
CA SER A 13 12.83 21.39 25.36
C SER A 13 11.95 20.33 26.02
N THR A 14 12.54 19.17 26.35
CA THR A 14 11.86 18.09 27.09
C THR A 14 11.45 18.52 28.50
N ALA A 15 12.26 19.33 29.19
CA ALA A 15 11.91 19.85 30.51
C ALA A 15 10.69 20.78 30.47
N ALA A 16 10.60 21.64 29.45
CA ALA A 16 9.44 22.51 29.25
C ALA A 16 8.16 21.73 28.92
N PHE A 17 8.29 20.62 28.19
CA PHE A 17 7.17 19.71 27.94
C PHE A 17 6.72 19.01 29.23
N ASP A 18 7.63 18.46 30.02
CA ASP A 18 7.30 17.72 31.24
C ASP A 18 6.57 18.63 32.25
N GLU A 19 7.02 19.86 32.42
CA GLU A 19 6.37 20.86 33.29
C GLU A 19 4.98 21.27 32.77
N ALA A 20 4.83 21.48 31.46
CA ALA A 20 3.55 21.78 30.85
C ALA A 20 2.58 20.60 30.91
N PHE A 21 3.08 19.36 30.78
CA PHE A 21 2.31 18.14 30.87
C PHE A 21 1.80 17.93 32.30
N GLU A 22 2.64 18.10 33.33
CA GLU A 22 2.19 18.07 34.73
C GLU A 22 1.11 19.14 35.02
N SER A 23 1.26 20.34 34.43
CA SER A 23 0.25 21.40 34.52
C SER A 23 -1.07 21.00 33.84
N TYR A 24 -1.01 20.34 32.68
CA TYR A 24 -2.18 19.80 31.97
C TYR A 24 -2.89 18.71 32.79
N GLN A 25 -2.14 17.79 33.40
CA GLN A 25 -2.70 16.74 34.27
C GLN A 25 -3.49 17.33 35.44
N LYS A 26 -2.92 18.33 36.12
CA LYS A 26 -3.59 19.06 37.22
C LYS A 26 -4.86 19.76 36.73
N SER A 27 -4.84 20.37 35.56
CA SER A 27 -5.99 21.11 35.00
C SER A 27 -7.15 20.21 34.57
N THR A 28 -6.87 18.96 34.18
CA THR A 28 -7.88 18.01 33.70
C THR A 28 -8.37 17.05 34.79
N ASN A 29 -7.81 17.16 36.00
CA ASN A 29 -8.10 16.29 37.15
C ASN A 29 -7.93 14.79 36.81
N GLN A 30 -6.94 14.49 35.96
CA GLN A 30 -6.64 13.15 35.45
C GLN A 30 -5.17 12.81 35.69
N ASP A 31 -4.91 11.70 36.38
CA ASP A 31 -3.55 11.19 36.62
C ASP A 31 -3.07 10.38 35.42
N PHE A 32 -2.16 10.94 34.63
CA PHE A 32 -1.49 10.21 33.55
C PHE A 32 -0.09 9.77 34.00
N VAL A 33 0.24 8.50 33.83
CA VAL A 33 1.58 7.97 34.14
C VAL A 33 2.35 7.78 32.84
N LEU A 34 3.45 8.54 32.66
CA LEU A 34 4.39 8.35 31.56
C LEU A 34 5.18 7.06 31.82
N LEU A 35 4.77 5.95 31.20
CA LEU A 35 5.38 4.64 31.47
C LEU A 35 6.76 4.46 30.84
N SER A 36 7.08 5.19 29.75
CA SER A 36 8.44 5.38 29.22
C SER A 36 8.40 6.25 27.96
N ALA A 37 9.34 7.18 27.80
CA ALA A 37 9.69 7.76 26.50
C ALA A 37 11.08 7.25 26.10
N LYS A 38 11.22 6.66 24.91
CA LYS A 38 12.52 6.30 24.33
C LYS A 38 12.64 6.88 22.93
N LEU A 39 13.69 7.65 22.70
CA LEU A 39 14.18 7.97 21.35
C LEU A 39 14.86 6.71 20.79
N ALA A 40 14.47 6.29 19.59
CA ALA A 40 15.14 5.20 18.88
C ALA A 40 15.33 5.58 17.40
N SER A 41 16.57 5.52 16.91
CA SER A 41 16.86 5.46 15.47
C SER A 41 16.92 4.00 15.03
N LYS A 42 16.43 3.71 13.82
CA LYS A 42 16.40 2.36 13.27
C LYS A 42 17.76 2.09 12.60
N VAL A 43 18.71 1.50 13.32
CA VAL A 43 19.92 0.92 12.72
C VAL A 43 19.80 -0.60 12.80
N ASN A 44 19.84 -1.27 11.65
CA ASN A 44 19.84 -2.72 11.55
C ASN A 44 21.16 -3.24 12.12
N ASP A 45 21.13 -3.87 13.29
CA ASP A 45 22.09 -4.93 13.56
C ASP A 45 21.52 -6.01 14.50
N ARG A 46 21.63 -7.26 14.07
CA ARG A 46 21.20 -8.43 14.83
C ARG A 46 22.33 -8.81 15.78
N LYS A 47 22.08 -8.61 17.08
CA LYS A 47 22.87 -8.96 18.27
C LYS A 47 23.80 -7.84 18.77
N ALA A 48 23.33 -7.05 19.74
CA ALA A 48 24.20 -6.29 20.64
C ALA A 48 23.67 -6.32 22.07
N ASN A 49 24.57 -6.71 22.98
CA ASN A 49 24.39 -6.82 24.42
C ASN A 49 24.39 -5.41 25.07
N THR A 50 23.64 -5.22 26.16
CA THR A 50 23.23 -3.91 26.71
C THR A 50 24.29 -3.18 27.55
N SER A 51 25.54 -3.04 27.12
CA SER A 51 26.55 -2.40 27.98
C SER A 51 27.66 -1.61 27.31
N ASN A 52 27.45 -1.05 26.11
CA ASN A 52 28.24 0.09 25.62
C ASN A 52 27.53 0.73 24.42
N TRP A 53 27.01 1.95 24.57
CA TRP A 53 26.38 2.69 23.46
C TRP A 53 27.01 4.09 23.34
N THR A 54 27.46 4.41 22.14
CA THR A 54 28.11 5.68 21.76
C THR A 54 27.06 6.68 21.25
N PRO A 55 27.24 8.02 21.42
CA PRO A 55 26.29 9.01 20.92
C PRO A 55 26.19 9.01 19.38
N ILE A 56 24.98 9.20 18.84
CA ILE A 56 24.69 9.27 17.40
C ILE A 56 24.52 10.75 16.99
N PRO A 57 24.99 11.20 15.80
CA PRO A 57 24.82 12.57 15.33
C PRO A 57 23.35 13.01 15.20
N THR A 58 23.11 14.30 15.45
CA THR A 58 21.82 15.01 15.58
C THR A 58 20.90 15.02 14.36
N ASP A 59 21.32 14.44 13.24
CA ASP A 59 20.73 14.69 11.92
C ASP A 59 19.80 13.55 11.47
N ALA A 60 19.68 12.49 12.29
CA ALA A 60 19.13 11.19 11.89
C ALA A 60 17.81 10.78 12.58
N ILE A 61 17.15 11.66 13.32
CA ILE A 61 15.91 11.30 14.04
C ILE A 61 14.71 11.98 13.36
N LYS A 62 13.90 11.20 12.63
CA LYS A 62 12.72 11.72 11.93
C LYS A 62 11.37 11.41 12.60
N TYR A 63 11.29 10.45 13.53
CA TYR A 63 10.01 10.07 14.15
C TYR A 63 10.17 9.50 15.56
N ILE A 64 9.27 9.87 16.46
CA ILE A 64 9.00 9.16 17.72
C ILE A 64 7.52 8.78 17.73
N SER A 65 7.24 7.50 18.01
CA SER A 65 5.90 7.00 18.28
C SER A 65 5.81 6.68 19.78
N ALA A 66 4.95 7.37 20.51
CA ALA A 66 4.64 7.05 21.91
C ALA A 66 3.20 6.54 22.01
N LYS A 67 3.01 5.39 22.67
CA LYS A 67 1.68 4.87 23.04
C LYS A 67 1.48 5.09 24.54
N PHE A 68 0.44 5.84 24.89
CA PHE A 68 0.03 6.02 26.29
C PHE A 68 -1.10 5.04 26.61
N CYS A 69 -0.98 4.34 27.75
CA CYS A 69 -2.04 3.50 28.29
C CYS A 69 -2.55 4.13 29.58
N CYS A 70 -3.78 4.64 29.59
CA CYS A 70 -4.42 5.12 30.82
C CYS A 70 -4.78 3.92 31.71
N LYS A 71 -4.41 3.98 32.99
CA LYS A 71 -5.01 3.14 34.05
C LYS A 71 -5.97 4.03 34.83
N PHE A 72 -7.28 3.80 34.68
CA PHE A 72 -8.27 4.42 35.56
C PHE A 72 -8.44 3.54 36.80
N GLY A 73 -8.31 4.17 37.97
CA GLY A 73 -8.60 3.55 39.26
C GLY A 73 -7.35 3.02 39.96
N ALA A 74 -6.79 3.85 40.83
CA ALA A 74 -6.00 3.37 41.95
C ALA A 74 -6.50 4.11 43.20
N THR A 75 -6.70 3.39 44.30
CA THR A 75 -6.94 4.00 45.61
C THR A 75 -5.66 3.91 46.42
N LYS A 76 -5.31 5.03 47.07
CA LYS A 76 -4.12 5.13 47.91
C LYS A 76 -4.38 4.34 49.20
N GLY A 77 -3.75 3.18 49.34
CA GLY A 77 -3.75 2.45 50.60
C GLY A 77 -3.09 3.29 51.71
N ARG A 78 -3.48 3.09 52.97
CA ARG A 78 -2.97 3.86 54.14
C ARG A 78 -1.45 3.88 54.31
N ASN A 79 -0.71 3.06 53.54
CA ASN A 79 0.76 2.97 53.57
C ASN A 79 1.43 3.67 52.36
N GLY A 80 0.70 4.46 51.57
CA GLY A 80 1.26 5.30 50.51
C GLY A 80 1.72 4.57 49.23
N ARG A 81 1.56 3.24 49.14
CA ARG A 81 1.84 2.47 47.91
C ARG A 81 0.56 2.22 47.11
N TRP A 82 0.66 2.38 45.79
CA TRP A 82 -0.41 2.09 44.83
C TRP A 82 -0.43 0.59 44.49
N ALA A 83 -1.60 -0.05 44.55
CA ALA A 83 -1.81 -1.42 44.09
C ALA A 83 -2.85 -1.44 42.95
N PRO A 84 -2.66 -2.23 41.88
CA PRO A 84 -3.57 -2.23 40.74
C PRO A 84 -4.91 -2.90 41.10
N GLN A 85 -6.02 -2.17 40.92
CA GLN A 85 -7.37 -2.73 40.94
C GLN A 85 -7.62 -3.44 39.60
N LYS A 86 -8.12 -4.68 39.62
CA LYS A 86 -8.64 -5.34 38.42
C LYS A 86 -9.96 -4.65 38.06
N THR A 87 -9.92 -3.71 37.13
CA THR A 87 -11.12 -3.15 36.49
C THR A 87 -11.17 -3.65 35.05
N ASP A 88 -12.12 -4.55 34.80
CA ASP A 88 -12.54 -4.90 33.45
C ASP A 88 -13.30 -3.71 32.85
N GLY A 89 -12.86 -3.22 31.70
CA GLY A 89 -13.63 -2.29 30.87
C GLY A 89 -13.42 -0.80 31.18
N CYS A 90 -12.29 -0.25 30.73
CA CYS A 90 -12.21 1.12 30.23
C CYS A 90 -10.86 1.31 29.52
N LYS A 91 -10.86 1.47 28.19
CA LYS A 91 -9.66 1.78 27.39
C LYS A 91 -9.93 3.07 26.62
N ALA A 92 -9.59 4.22 27.22
CA ALA A 92 -9.37 5.42 26.44
C ALA A 92 -7.95 5.37 25.87
N PHE A 93 -7.82 5.51 24.55
CA PHE A 93 -6.52 5.57 23.87
C PHE A 93 -6.27 7.01 23.45
N ILE A 94 -5.22 7.63 23.98
CA ILE A 94 -4.73 8.92 23.49
C ILE A 94 -3.57 8.63 22.54
N SER A 95 -3.77 8.93 21.25
CA SER A 95 -2.72 8.86 20.23
C SER A 95 -2.18 10.27 19.98
N VAL A 96 -1.01 10.58 20.53
CA VAL A 96 -0.32 11.85 20.23
C VAL A 96 0.56 11.63 19.01
N ARG A 97 0.29 12.33 17.90
CA ARG A 97 1.26 12.48 16.80
C ARG A 97 2.07 13.75 17.06
N ALA A 98 3.38 13.59 17.11
CA ALA A 98 4.33 14.68 17.19
C ALA A 98 5.11 14.75 15.88
N VAL A 99 5.18 15.94 15.27
CA VAL A 99 6.02 16.22 14.11
C VAL A 99 7.11 17.19 14.56
N PHE A 100 8.38 16.79 14.47
CA PHE A 100 9.53 17.64 14.77
C PHE A 100 10.03 18.28 13.47
N LEU A 101 10.00 19.61 13.39
CA LEU A 101 10.58 20.36 12.29
C LEU A 101 11.90 21.00 12.78
N PRO A 102 13.02 20.84 12.07
CA PRO A 102 14.26 21.49 12.44
C PRO A 102 14.21 22.98 12.07
N THR A 103 14.43 23.86 13.04
CA THR A 103 14.89 25.23 12.81
C THR A 103 16.12 25.49 13.67
N GLU A 104 17.04 26.33 13.20
CA GLU A 104 18.43 26.45 13.70
C GLU A 104 18.59 26.80 15.19
N THR A 105 17.53 27.11 15.93
CA THR A 105 17.61 27.50 17.36
C THR A 105 16.51 26.94 18.28
N SER A 106 15.55 26.15 17.79
CA SER A 106 14.55 25.50 18.66
C SER A 106 13.85 24.30 18.00
N TRP A 107 13.33 23.41 18.85
CA TRP A 107 12.50 22.26 18.47
C TRP A 107 11.03 22.60 18.71
N VAL A 108 10.15 22.19 17.80
CA VAL A 108 8.71 22.44 17.90
C VAL A 108 7.98 21.11 18.00
N LEU A 109 7.25 20.89 19.10
CA LEU A 109 6.23 19.85 19.22
C LEU A 109 4.90 20.41 18.69
N LYS A 110 4.19 19.67 17.85
CA LYS A 110 2.81 20.00 17.45
C LYS A 110 1.91 18.79 17.69
N VAL A 111 0.85 18.96 18.48
CA VAL A 111 -0.11 17.89 18.81
C VAL A 111 -1.36 18.05 17.93
N ASP A 112 -1.47 17.26 16.86
CA ASP A 112 -2.52 17.52 15.85
C ASP A 112 -3.93 17.03 16.24
N LYS A 113 -4.11 16.14 17.24
CA LYS A 113 -5.44 15.68 17.66
C LYS A 113 -5.46 14.89 18.99
N VAL A 114 -6.45 15.15 19.84
CA VAL A 114 -6.83 14.28 20.99
C VAL A 114 -8.26 13.78 20.75
N ASP A 115 -8.44 12.50 20.40
CA ASP A 115 -9.78 11.90 20.26
C ASP A 115 -10.27 11.39 21.63
N ARG A 116 -11.42 11.92 22.10
CA ARG A 116 -12.14 11.43 23.28
C ARG A 116 -13.44 10.74 22.84
N SER A 117 -13.46 9.42 22.70
CA SER A 117 -14.72 8.69 22.49
C SER A 117 -15.45 8.46 23.82
N HIS A 118 -16.53 9.21 24.06
CA HIS A 118 -17.53 8.88 25.09
C HIS A 118 -18.71 8.23 24.39
N ASP A 119 -19.00 6.96 24.68
CA ASP A 119 -20.25 6.34 24.26
C ASP A 119 -21.02 5.91 25.50
N HIS A 120 -22.10 6.65 25.79
CA HIS A 120 -23.13 6.29 26.73
C HIS A 120 -24.35 5.88 25.92
N THR A 121 -24.61 4.58 25.78
CA THR A 121 -25.94 4.10 25.39
C THR A 121 -26.32 2.85 26.17
N THR A 122 -27.53 2.94 26.70
CA THR A 122 -28.25 2.03 27.59
C THR A 122 -28.60 0.72 26.90
N VAL A 123 -28.45 -0.38 27.65
CA VAL A 123 -28.69 -1.75 27.22
C VAL A 123 -30.19 -2.01 27.05
N SER A 124 -30.63 -2.38 25.84
CA SER A 124 -31.84 -3.20 25.66
C SER A 124 -31.65 -4.17 24.48
N ASN A 125 -32.13 -5.39 24.70
CA ASN A 125 -32.00 -6.61 23.87
C ASN A 125 -31.94 -6.41 22.35
N THR A 126 -30.91 -6.94 21.69
CA THR A 126 -31.03 -7.65 20.38
C THR A 126 -29.71 -8.36 20.01
N ARG A 127 -29.84 -9.57 19.45
CA ARG A 127 -28.94 -10.39 18.59
C ARG A 127 -27.40 -10.21 18.70
N PRO A 128 -26.61 -11.32 18.79
CA PRO A 128 -25.15 -11.22 18.83
C PRO A 128 -24.61 -10.49 17.58
N LEU A 129 -23.89 -9.39 17.83
CA LEU A 129 -23.15 -8.65 16.80
C LEU A 129 -22.02 -9.55 16.24
N PRO A 130 -21.75 -9.50 14.92
CA PRO A 130 -20.62 -10.21 14.34
C PRO A 130 -19.32 -9.70 14.98
N VAL A 131 -18.52 -10.63 15.49
CA VAL A 131 -17.18 -10.36 16.04
C VAL A 131 -16.37 -9.63 14.96
N PRO A 132 -15.78 -8.45 15.22
CA PRO A 132 -14.94 -7.77 14.26
C PRO A 132 -13.77 -8.69 13.87
N LYS A 133 -13.68 -9.10 12.59
CA LYS A 133 -12.48 -9.76 12.05
C LYS A 133 -11.31 -8.82 12.34
N ALA A 134 -10.30 -9.28 13.09
CA ALA A 134 -9.12 -8.49 13.39
C ALA A 134 -8.47 -8.02 12.08
N THR A 135 -8.46 -6.71 11.84
CA THR A 135 -7.83 -6.13 10.64
C THR A 135 -6.33 -6.39 10.69
N LEU A 136 -5.82 -7.16 9.73
CA LEU A 136 -4.38 -7.43 9.61
C LEU A 136 -3.61 -6.11 9.45
N SER A 137 -2.49 -5.97 10.17
CA SER A 137 -1.57 -4.83 10.01
C SER A 137 -1.12 -4.73 8.56
N LYS A 138 -1.20 -3.56 7.95
CA LYS A 138 -0.67 -3.31 6.60
C LYS A 138 0.86 -3.24 6.58
N ASP A 139 1.44 -2.85 7.72
CA ASP A 139 2.88 -2.84 7.96
C ASP A 139 3.35 -4.26 8.24
N MET A 140 3.79 -4.94 7.19
CA MET A 140 4.42 -6.27 7.25
C MET A 140 5.46 -6.40 6.14
N THR A 141 6.39 -7.34 6.30
CA THR A 141 7.35 -7.63 5.23
C THR A 141 6.67 -8.40 4.09
N PRO A 142 7.16 -8.30 2.85
CA PRO A 142 6.63 -9.09 1.74
C PRO A 142 6.62 -10.60 2.02
N ALA A 143 7.67 -11.14 2.64
CA ALA A 143 7.72 -12.54 3.05
C ALA A 143 6.61 -12.93 4.03
N GLN A 144 6.25 -12.06 4.99
CA GLN A 144 5.11 -12.28 5.89
C GLN A 144 3.78 -12.27 5.12
N PHE A 145 3.62 -11.34 4.18
CA PHE A 145 2.44 -11.26 3.32
C PHE A 145 2.26 -12.55 2.50
N ARG A 146 3.32 -13.00 1.81
CA ARG A 146 3.31 -14.24 1.04
C ARG A 146 2.99 -15.45 1.92
N SER A 147 3.52 -15.51 3.14
CA SER A 147 3.20 -16.57 4.12
C SER A 147 1.72 -16.57 4.54
N LEU A 148 1.10 -15.40 4.70
CA LEU A 148 -0.34 -15.29 4.99
C LEU A 148 -1.19 -15.79 3.81
N CYS A 149 -0.81 -15.44 2.58
CA CYS A 149 -1.47 -15.95 1.37
C CYS A 149 -1.33 -17.48 1.29
N ARG A 150 -0.10 -17.99 1.46
CA ARG A 150 0.22 -19.42 1.41
C ARG A 150 -0.55 -20.25 2.42
N SER A 151 -0.80 -19.70 3.61
CA SER A 151 -1.59 -20.36 4.65
C SER A 151 -3.10 -20.19 4.51
N GLY A 152 -3.57 -19.51 3.46
CA GLY A 152 -4.99 -19.23 3.20
C GLY A 152 -5.62 -18.24 4.19
N LYS A 153 -4.81 -17.50 4.96
CA LYS A 153 -5.28 -16.57 6.01
C LYS A 153 -5.52 -15.15 5.51
N PHE A 154 -5.21 -14.88 4.24
CA PHE A 154 -5.38 -13.57 3.63
C PHE A 154 -6.55 -13.59 2.63
N GLU A 155 -7.61 -12.84 2.91
CA GLU A 155 -8.86 -12.84 2.11
C GLU A 155 -9.15 -11.50 1.40
N SER A 156 -8.25 -10.52 1.50
CA SER A 156 -8.48 -9.15 1.01
C SER A 156 -7.73 -8.85 -0.30
N ASN A 157 -7.87 -7.62 -0.81
CA ASN A 157 -6.98 -7.09 -1.85
C ASN A 157 -5.59 -6.76 -1.25
N SER A 158 -4.57 -6.74 -2.10
CA SER A 158 -3.18 -6.46 -1.71
C SER A 158 -2.86 -4.96 -1.63
N ALA A 159 -3.83 -4.07 -1.85
CA ALA A 159 -3.59 -2.64 -1.92
C ALA A 159 -3.19 -2.04 -0.56
N GLY A 160 -2.06 -1.34 -0.55
CA GLY A 160 -1.51 -0.70 0.65
C GLY A 160 -0.86 -1.65 1.66
N TYR A 161 -0.75 -2.95 1.37
CA TYR A 161 0.10 -3.86 2.16
C TYR A 161 1.56 -3.75 1.71
N CYS A 162 2.49 -3.94 2.66
CA CYS A 162 3.93 -3.86 2.44
C CYS A 162 4.37 -2.54 1.77
N PRO A 163 4.11 -1.38 2.41
CA PRO A 163 4.44 -0.07 1.84
C PRO A 163 5.94 0.02 1.46
N GLY A 164 6.22 0.66 0.32
CA GLY A 164 7.56 0.78 -0.28
C GLY A 164 8.02 -0.41 -1.13
N PHE A 165 7.34 -1.56 -1.08
CA PHE A 165 7.66 -2.73 -1.89
C PHE A 165 6.81 -2.82 -3.16
N ALA A 166 7.43 -3.34 -4.22
CA ALA A 166 6.78 -3.48 -5.51
C ALA A 166 5.80 -4.66 -5.54
N GLN A 167 4.63 -4.38 -6.12
CA GLN A 167 3.62 -5.37 -6.42
C GLN A 167 3.67 -5.74 -7.90
N ALA A 168 3.54 -7.02 -8.21
CA ALA A 168 3.60 -7.54 -9.56
C ALA A 168 2.27 -8.15 -10.01
N ASN A 169 1.89 -7.83 -11.23
CA ASN A 169 0.85 -8.54 -11.97
C ASN A 169 1.39 -9.90 -12.41
N LEU A 170 0.56 -10.93 -12.32
CA LEU A 170 0.90 -12.31 -12.71
C LEU A 170 0.21 -12.73 -14.00
N VAL A 171 1.00 -13.33 -14.91
CA VAL A 171 0.54 -14.15 -16.05
C VAL A 171 1.36 -15.44 -16.08
N ILE A 172 0.71 -16.59 -16.19
CA ILE A 172 1.34 -17.91 -16.34
C ILE A 172 0.77 -18.57 -17.58
N LEU A 173 1.64 -19.05 -18.45
CA LEU A 173 1.30 -19.62 -19.74
C LEU A 173 2.06 -20.92 -19.98
N PRO A 174 1.53 -21.85 -20.78
CA PRO A 174 2.31 -22.99 -21.27
C PRO A 174 3.54 -22.52 -22.06
N ARG A 175 4.63 -23.29 -21.99
CA ARG A 175 5.90 -23.01 -22.69
C ARG A 175 5.69 -22.74 -24.19
N ALA A 176 4.71 -23.40 -24.81
CA ALA A 176 4.38 -23.22 -26.22
C ALA A 176 4.01 -21.77 -26.58
N GLN A 177 3.40 -21.01 -25.67
CA GLN A 177 3.05 -19.59 -25.85
C GLN A 177 4.02 -18.63 -25.16
N ALA A 178 4.93 -19.14 -24.31
CA ALA A 178 5.79 -18.31 -23.49
C ALA A 178 6.73 -17.42 -24.33
N PHE A 179 7.28 -17.93 -25.43
CA PHE A 179 8.15 -17.14 -26.30
C PHE A 179 7.41 -15.97 -26.95
N ASP A 180 6.24 -16.23 -27.52
CA ASP A 180 5.39 -15.20 -28.14
C ASP A 180 5.02 -14.12 -27.13
N PHE A 181 4.69 -14.52 -25.89
CA PHE A 181 4.36 -13.56 -24.84
C PHE A 181 5.58 -12.77 -24.35
N LEU A 182 6.74 -13.40 -24.24
CA LEU A 182 7.99 -12.70 -23.92
C LEU A 182 8.33 -11.65 -25.00
N LEU A 183 8.22 -12.02 -26.27
CA LEU A 183 8.42 -11.11 -27.39
C LEU A 183 7.39 -9.98 -27.39
N PHE A 184 6.13 -10.29 -27.06
CA PHE A 184 5.07 -9.30 -26.89
C PHE A 184 5.42 -8.28 -25.81
N CYS A 185 5.84 -8.74 -24.62
CA CYS A 185 6.27 -7.87 -23.53
C CYS A 185 7.49 -7.02 -23.93
N GLN A 186 8.47 -7.61 -24.61
CA GLN A 186 9.67 -6.90 -25.07
C GLN A 186 9.37 -5.79 -26.09
N ARG A 187 8.40 -6.02 -26.99
CA ARG A 187 7.94 -5.00 -27.95
C ARG A 187 7.08 -3.92 -27.26
N ASN A 188 6.35 -4.29 -26.21
CA ASN A 188 5.39 -3.43 -25.52
C ASN A 188 5.80 -3.12 -24.08
N LYS A 189 7.02 -2.63 -23.86
CA LYS A 189 7.60 -2.45 -22.51
C LYS A 189 6.77 -1.56 -21.59
N LYS A 190 6.14 -0.50 -22.11
CA LYS A 190 5.29 0.40 -21.30
C LYS A 190 4.08 -0.32 -20.71
N PRO A 191 3.17 -0.95 -21.50
CA PRO A 191 2.03 -1.67 -20.94
C PRO A 191 2.38 -3.02 -20.29
N CYS A 192 3.51 -3.63 -20.67
CA CYS A 192 3.94 -4.95 -20.22
C CYS A 192 5.37 -4.92 -19.62
N PRO A 193 5.62 -4.12 -18.56
CA PRO A 193 6.97 -4.00 -18.01
C PRO A 193 7.34 -5.29 -17.28
N LEU A 194 8.33 -6.01 -17.80
CA LEU A 194 8.69 -7.32 -17.28
C LEU A 194 9.65 -7.20 -16.09
N LEU A 195 9.29 -7.78 -14.94
CA LEU A 195 10.14 -7.83 -13.75
C LEU A 195 10.95 -9.12 -13.68
N GLU A 196 10.29 -10.26 -13.92
CA GLU A 196 10.94 -11.58 -13.92
C GLU A 196 10.14 -12.58 -14.77
N VAL A 197 10.86 -13.53 -15.35
CA VAL A 197 10.30 -14.72 -16.02
C VAL A 197 10.92 -15.95 -15.37
N SER A 198 10.08 -16.92 -15.01
CA SER A 198 10.56 -18.20 -14.47
C SER A 198 11.06 -19.11 -15.60
N ASP A 199 11.93 -20.06 -15.27
CA ASP A 199 12.09 -21.24 -16.12
C ASP A 199 10.78 -22.05 -16.17
N PRO A 200 10.53 -22.85 -17.22
CA PRO A 200 9.37 -23.74 -17.29
C PRO A 200 9.29 -24.67 -16.08
N GLY A 201 8.12 -24.76 -15.45
CA GLY A 201 7.83 -25.59 -14.29
C GLY A 201 8.36 -25.03 -12.97
N CYS A 202 9.25 -24.03 -13.00
CA CYS A 202 9.79 -23.42 -11.80
C CYS A 202 8.71 -22.60 -11.07
N VAL A 203 8.59 -22.83 -9.76
CA VAL A 203 7.58 -22.22 -8.90
C VAL A 203 8.11 -21.01 -8.11
N GLU A 204 9.43 -20.88 -8.01
CA GLU A 204 10.10 -19.85 -7.23
C GLU A 204 10.52 -18.68 -8.13
N MET A 205 10.26 -17.45 -7.68
CA MET A 205 10.70 -16.22 -8.34
C MET A 205 12.04 -15.75 -7.73
N LEU A 206 13.13 -16.33 -8.23
CA LEU A 206 14.48 -16.22 -7.67
C LEU A 206 15.05 -14.80 -7.65
N ARG A 207 14.63 -13.91 -8.56
CA ARG A 207 15.22 -12.56 -8.67
C ARG A 207 14.47 -11.53 -7.83
N VAL A 208 13.14 -11.60 -7.80
CA VAL A 208 12.33 -10.61 -7.10
C VAL A 208 11.81 -11.07 -5.74
N ALA A 209 11.81 -12.38 -5.46
CA ALA A 209 11.32 -12.92 -4.19
C ALA A 209 11.87 -14.32 -3.86
N PRO A 210 13.16 -14.46 -3.50
CA PRO A 210 13.71 -15.74 -3.06
C PRO A 210 12.88 -16.40 -1.92
N GLY A 211 12.68 -17.70 -2.01
CA GLY A 211 11.83 -18.50 -1.11
C GLY A 211 10.32 -18.38 -1.38
N SER A 212 9.92 -17.73 -2.47
CA SER A 212 8.51 -17.67 -2.90
C SER A 212 8.04 -18.98 -3.53
N ASP A 213 6.73 -19.18 -3.50
CA ASP A 213 6.03 -20.20 -4.27
C ASP A 213 4.84 -19.55 -4.98
N ILE A 214 4.96 -19.34 -6.28
CA ILE A 214 3.96 -18.64 -7.09
C ILE A 214 2.61 -19.36 -7.13
N ARG A 215 2.54 -20.61 -6.66
CA ARG A 215 1.29 -21.37 -6.66
C ARG A 215 0.37 -20.97 -5.53
N THR A 216 0.92 -20.36 -4.47
CA THR A 216 0.21 -20.12 -3.20
C THR A 216 0.41 -18.72 -2.64
N ASP A 217 1.40 -17.97 -3.13
CA ASP A 217 1.84 -16.72 -2.49
C ASP A 217 1.06 -15.48 -2.92
N LEU A 218 0.06 -15.63 -3.80
CA LEU A 218 -0.90 -14.58 -4.11
C LEU A 218 -2.23 -14.80 -3.37
N PRO A 219 -2.96 -13.72 -3.04
CA PRO A 219 -4.28 -13.82 -2.43
C PRO A 219 -5.31 -14.58 -3.28
N LYS A 220 -5.29 -14.41 -4.61
CA LYS A 220 -6.28 -15.01 -5.53
C LYS A 220 -5.79 -15.05 -6.98
N TYR A 221 -6.16 -16.12 -7.66
CA TYR A 221 -5.84 -16.44 -9.05
C TYR A 221 -7.12 -16.59 -9.87
N ARG A 222 -6.96 -16.42 -11.19
CA ARG A 222 -7.95 -16.69 -12.22
C ARG A 222 -7.38 -17.69 -13.22
N ILE A 223 -8.14 -18.75 -13.51
CA ILE A 223 -7.73 -19.80 -14.46
C ILE A 223 -8.61 -19.70 -15.70
N TYR A 224 -7.96 -19.62 -16.86
CA TYR A 224 -8.60 -19.51 -18.16
C TYR A 224 -8.32 -20.76 -18.99
N ASN A 225 -9.35 -21.24 -19.68
CA ASN A 225 -9.24 -22.27 -20.73
C ASN A 225 -9.85 -21.70 -22.00
N ASP A 226 -9.11 -21.74 -23.11
CA ASP A 226 -9.51 -21.16 -24.40
C ASP A 226 -9.96 -19.68 -24.30
N GLY A 227 -9.29 -18.91 -23.44
CA GLY A 227 -9.62 -17.51 -23.15
C GLY A 227 -10.86 -17.29 -22.26
N ILE A 228 -11.53 -18.35 -21.80
CA ILE A 228 -12.72 -18.27 -20.94
C ILE A 228 -12.31 -18.44 -19.48
N LEU A 229 -12.74 -17.53 -18.60
CA LEU A 229 -12.54 -17.66 -17.16
C LEU A 229 -13.33 -18.87 -16.65
N THR A 230 -12.63 -19.88 -16.14
CA THR A 230 -13.25 -21.12 -15.65
C THR A 230 -13.27 -21.23 -14.15
N LYS A 231 -12.28 -20.64 -13.45
CA LYS A 231 -12.16 -20.72 -11.99
C LYS A 231 -11.52 -19.48 -11.39
N GLU A 232 -11.94 -19.15 -10.17
CA GLU A 232 -11.19 -18.30 -9.25
C GLU A 232 -10.80 -19.14 -8.03
N VAL A 233 -9.52 -19.13 -7.67
CA VAL A 233 -8.96 -19.95 -6.58
C VAL A 233 -7.91 -19.18 -5.79
N THR A 234 -7.62 -19.59 -4.57
CA THR A 234 -6.55 -19.02 -3.72
C THR A 234 -5.25 -19.84 -3.78
N ASP A 235 -5.28 -21.00 -4.44
CA ASP A 235 -4.17 -21.95 -4.56
C ASP A 235 -4.26 -22.64 -5.93
N ILE A 236 -3.17 -22.59 -6.70
CA ILE A 236 -3.07 -23.20 -8.04
C ILE A 236 -2.22 -24.47 -8.09
N THR A 237 -1.79 -25.02 -6.95
CA THR A 237 -0.94 -26.22 -6.88
C THR A 237 -1.52 -27.40 -7.65
N LYS A 238 -2.85 -27.59 -7.59
CA LYS A 238 -3.57 -28.67 -8.30
C LYS A 238 -3.65 -28.48 -9.81
N TYR A 239 -3.35 -27.27 -10.30
CA TYR A 239 -3.42 -26.91 -11.72
C TYR A 239 -2.02 -26.69 -12.33
N TRP A 240 -0.98 -26.83 -11.51
CA TRP A 240 0.40 -26.63 -11.95
C TRP A 240 0.85 -27.75 -12.88
N ARG A 241 1.68 -27.40 -13.86
CA ARG A 241 2.29 -28.31 -14.82
C ARG A 241 3.73 -27.91 -15.05
N ASP A 242 4.59 -28.86 -15.39
CA ASP A 242 6.03 -28.63 -15.56
C ASP A 242 6.38 -27.81 -16.81
N ASP A 243 5.40 -27.57 -17.69
CA ASP A 243 5.57 -26.74 -18.87
C ASP A 243 5.16 -25.26 -18.65
N LEU A 244 4.66 -24.90 -17.46
CA LEU A 244 4.18 -23.54 -17.20
C LEU A 244 5.33 -22.56 -16.98
N VAL A 245 5.24 -21.39 -17.61
CA VAL A 245 6.18 -20.28 -17.47
C VAL A 245 5.47 -19.11 -16.82
N THR A 246 6.06 -18.58 -15.76
CA THR A 246 5.54 -17.44 -14.99
C THR A 246 6.14 -16.15 -15.51
N PHE A 247 5.30 -15.13 -15.69
CA PHE A 247 5.67 -13.76 -16.01
C PHE A 247 5.16 -12.84 -14.90
N LEU A 248 6.09 -12.16 -14.23
CA LEU A 248 5.78 -11.07 -13.31
C LEU A 248 5.96 -9.74 -14.01
N LEU A 249 4.90 -8.93 -14.01
CA LEU A 249 4.87 -7.64 -14.69
C LEU A 249 4.72 -6.51 -13.65
N GLY A 250 5.43 -5.42 -13.86
CA GLY A 250 5.35 -4.22 -13.02
C GLY A 250 3.94 -3.64 -12.97
N CYS A 251 3.67 -2.91 -11.89
CA CYS A 251 2.35 -2.34 -11.62
C CYS A 251 2.45 -0.85 -11.32
N SER A 252 1.44 -0.08 -11.74
CA SER A 252 1.38 1.38 -11.56
C SER A 252 1.36 1.84 -10.10
N PHE A 253 1.01 0.98 -9.14
CA PHE A 253 0.96 1.36 -7.72
C PHE A 253 2.31 1.90 -7.21
N SER A 254 3.41 1.46 -7.81
CA SER A 254 4.76 1.88 -7.43
C SER A 254 5.05 3.36 -7.71
N PHE A 255 4.51 3.96 -8.78
CA PHE A 255 4.76 5.39 -9.04
C PHE A 255 3.79 6.32 -8.32
N GLU A 256 2.66 5.81 -7.83
CA GLU A 256 1.68 6.63 -7.10
C GLU A 256 2.23 7.16 -5.78
N GLU A 257 3.03 6.35 -5.09
CA GLU A 257 3.76 6.77 -3.89
C GLU A 257 4.71 7.93 -4.18
N ALA A 258 5.40 7.90 -5.34
CA ALA A 258 6.29 8.98 -5.77
C ALA A 258 5.52 10.26 -6.12
N LEU A 259 4.35 10.14 -6.75
CA LEU A 259 3.47 11.29 -7.03
C LEU A 259 2.98 11.93 -5.72
N GLN A 260 2.54 11.13 -4.76
CA GLN A 260 2.07 11.62 -3.46
C GLN A 260 3.18 12.27 -2.64
N SER A 261 4.37 11.68 -2.66
CA SER A 261 5.55 12.25 -2.00
C SER A 261 5.94 13.61 -2.59
N ALA A 262 5.62 13.87 -3.85
CA ALA A 262 5.77 15.16 -4.50
C ALA A 262 4.59 16.13 -4.28
N GLY A 263 3.63 15.76 -3.43
CA GLY A 263 2.45 16.58 -3.10
C GLY A 263 1.33 16.51 -4.14
N LEU A 264 1.37 15.57 -5.08
CA LEU A 264 0.32 15.45 -6.09
C LEU A 264 -0.86 14.62 -5.57
N ALA A 265 -2.05 15.21 -5.69
CA ALA A 265 -3.30 14.57 -5.32
C ALA A 265 -3.71 13.48 -6.32
N ILE A 266 -3.94 12.26 -5.84
CA ILE A 266 -4.38 11.14 -6.66
C ILE A 266 -5.89 10.93 -6.46
N ARG A 267 -6.68 11.41 -7.42
CA ARG A 267 -8.15 11.48 -7.35
C ARG A 267 -8.85 10.19 -6.88
N HIS A 268 -8.51 9.04 -7.44
CA HIS A 268 -9.19 7.80 -7.07
C HIS A 268 -8.88 7.39 -5.61
N GLN A 269 -7.69 7.69 -5.10
CA GLN A 269 -7.35 7.44 -3.70
C GLN A 269 -8.10 8.40 -2.77
N GLU A 270 -8.19 9.69 -3.13
CA GLU A 270 -8.99 10.68 -2.38
C GLU A 270 -10.47 10.27 -2.27
N GLU A 271 -10.99 9.62 -3.32
CA GLU A 271 -12.38 9.15 -3.37
C GLU A 271 -12.58 7.71 -2.87
N GLY A 272 -11.51 7.00 -2.47
CA GLY A 272 -11.60 5.61 -2.04
C GLY A 272 -12.08 4.64 -3.14
N LYS A 273 -11.69 4.90 -4.38
CA LYS A 273 -12.12 4.21 -5.60
C LYS A 273 -10.97 3.51 -6.31
N ASN A 274 -11.29 2.53 -7.16
CA ASN A 274 -10.31 1.97 -8.09
C ASN A 274 -10.06 2.93 -9.24
N VAL A 275 -8.82 3.00 -9.71
CA VAL A 275 -8.46 3.84 -10.86
C VAL A 275 -9.26 3.44 -12.11
N PRO A 276 -9.87 4.40 -12.84
CA PRO A 276 -10.59 4.09 -14.06
C PRO A 276 -9.59 3.72 -15.16
N MET A 277 -9.91 2.66 -15.88
CA MET A 277 -9.11 2.13 -16.97
C MET A 277 -9.95 1.98 -18.24
N TYR A 278 -9.31 2.21 -19.39
CA TYR A 278 -9.97 2.31 -20.69
C TYR A 278 -9.20 1.52 -21.75
N ARG A 279 -9.93 0.78 -22.58
CA ARG A 279 -9.43 0.23 -23.83
C ARG A 279 -9.31 1.36 -24.85
N THR A 280 -8.12 1.51 -25.41
CA THR A 280 -7.82 2.54 -26.39
C THR A 280 -7.93 2.01 -27.82
N ASN A 281 -7.76 2.90 -28.79
CA ASN A 281 -7.47 2.55 -30.19
C ASN A 281 -5.96 2.46 -30.48
N ILE A 282 -5.08 2.56 -29.47
CA ILE A 282 -3.63 2.48 -29.64
C ILE A 282 -3.25 1.00 -29.73
N PRO A 283 -2.77 0.50 -30.89
CA PRO A 283 -2.40 -0.90 -31.02
C PRO A 283 -1.12 -1.20 -30.23
N CYS A 284 -1.04 -2.40 -29.67
CA CYS A 284 0.23 -2.99 -29.24
C CYS A 284 0.92 -3.64 -30.44
N ASP A 285 2.24 -3.64 -30.41
CA ASP A 285 3.06 -4.37 -31.38
C ASP A 285 2.84 -5.88 -31.17
N SER A 286 2.20 -6.52 -32.13
CA SER A 286 1.81 -7.93 -32.02
C SER A 286 3.02 -8.87 -31.98
N ALA A 287 2.88 -10.04 -31.37
CA ALA A 287 3.90 -11.08 -31.37
C ALA A 287 3.25 -12.47 -31.29
N GLY A 288 3.46 -13.27 -32.34
CA GLY A 288 2.83 -14.59 -32.48
C GLY A 288 1.31 -14.49 -32.38
N VAL A 289 0.71 -15.26 -31.47
CA VAL A 289 -0.74 -15.23 -31.21
C VAL A 289 -1.22 -13.98 -30.46
N PHE A 290 -0.31 -13.21 -29.84
CA PHE A 290 -0.66 -12.07 -29.00
C PHE A 290 -0.80 -10.78 -29.81
N SER A 291 -2.02 -10.25 -29.83
CA SER A 291 -2.36 -8.97 -30.46
C SER A 291 -3.50 -8.29 -29.70
N GLY A 292 -3.58 -6.96 -29.80
CA GLY A 292 -4.65 -6.18 -29.17
C GLY A 292 -4.25 -4.73 -28.96
N ASN A 293 -5.16 -3.96 -28.38
CA ASN A 293 -4.93 -2.55 -28.07
C ASN A 293 -4.49 -2.36 -26.62
N MET A 294 -3.73 -1.29 -26.40
CA MET A 294 -3.29 -0.85 -25.09
C MET A 294 -4.49 -0.46 -24.21
N VAL A 295 -4.45 -0.90 -22.95
CA VAL A 295 -5.33 -0.40 -21.89
C VAL A 295 -4.57 0.67 -21.12
N VAL A 296 -5.25 1.77 -20.84
CA VAL A 296 -4.68 2.90 -20.08
C VAL A 296 -5.44 3.11 -18.78
N SER A 297 -4.73 3.59 -17.75
CA SER A 297 -5.32 4.11 -16.51
C SER A 297 -5.33 5.63 -16.56
N MET A 298 -6.38 6.27 -16.06
CA MET A 298 -6.55 7.73 -16.11
C MET A 298 -6.51 8.36 -14.72
N ARG A 299 -5.75 9.46 -14.59
CA ARG A 299 -5.74 10.32 -13.40
C ARG A 299 -5.91 11.78 -13.85
N PRO A 300 -6.87 12.54 -13.29
CA PRO A 300 -7.03 13.95 -13.60
C PRO A 300 -6.05 14.80 -12.78
N PHE A 301 -5.41 15.77 -13.43
CA PHE A 301 -4.47 16.70 -12.80
C PHE A 301 -4.69 18.12 -13.33
N LYS A 302 -4.33 19.16 -12.55
CA LYS A 302 -4.15 20.50 -13.13
C LYS A 302 -3.00 20.47 -14.16
N PRO A 303 -2.97 21.37 -15.15
CA PRO A 303 -1.93 21.34 -16.18
C PRO A 303 -0.49 21.33 -15.65
N ALA A 304 -0.18 22.13 -14.63
CA ALA A 304 1.15 22.14 -14.01
C ALA A 304 1.47 20.80 -13.32
N ASP A 305 0.51 20.25 -12.59
CA ASP A 305 0.62 18.96 -11.92
C ASP A 305 0.76 17.80 -12.91
N ALA A 306 0.11 17.88 -14.08
CA ALA A 306 0.24 16.89 -15.15
C ALA A 306 1.67 16.85 -15.70
N ILE A 307 2.33 18.01 -15.84
CA ILE A 307 3.74 18.10 -16.25
C ILE A 307 4.63 17.47 -15.18
N THR A 308 4.44 17.85 -13.91
CA THR A 308 5.19 17.29 -12.78
C THR A 308 5.01 15.77 -12.70
N ALA A 309 3.79 15.27 -12.82
CA ALA A 309 3.47 13.85 -12.83
C ALA A 309 4.18 13.13 -13.99
N SER A 310 4.23 13.75 -15.16
CA SER A 310 4.93 13.19 -16.33
C SER A 310 6.43 13.03 -16.08
N VAL A 311 7.08 14.05 -15.49
CA VAL A 311 8.51 14.03 -15.19
C VAL A 311 8.86 13.02 -14.09
N ILE A 312 8.05 12.95 -13.03
CA ILE A 312 8.25 11.99 -11.94
C ILE A 312 8.11 10.56 -12.48
N THR A 313 7.01 10.27 -13.17
CA THR A 313 6.72 8.90 -13.65
C THR A 313 7.70 8.44 -14.74
N ALA A 314 8.29 9.36 -15.52
CA ALA A 314 9.33 9.03 -16.50
C ALA A 314 10.57 8.35 -15.89
N ARG A 315 10.84 8.55 -14.60
CA ARG A 315 11.98 7.93 -13.88
C ARG A 315 11.76 6.45 -13.54
N TYR A 316 10.56 5.93 -13.78
CA TYR A 316 10.17 4.57 -13.42
C TYR A 316 9.73 3.75 -14.65
N PRO A 317 10.63 3.51 -15.62
CA PRO A 317 10.27 2.87 -16.89
C PRO A 317 9.76 1.43 -16.72
N ASN A 318 10.15 0.74 -15.65
CA ASN A 318 9.76 -0.63 -15.34
C ASN A 318 8.42 -0.73 -14.59
N VAL A 319 7.70 0.38 -14.42
CA VAL A 319 6.30 0.44 -13.92
C VAL A 319 5.46 1.40 -14.75
N HIS A 320 5.50 1.20 -16.08
CA HIS A 320 4.80 1.96 -17.13
C HIS A 320 5.45 3.28 -17.56
N GLY A 321 6.22 3.94 -16.69
CA GLY A 321 6.98 5.13 -17.03
C GLY A 321 6.10 6.36 -17.29
N SER A 322 6.53 7.21 -18.24
CA SER A 322 5.81 8.44 -18.60
C SER A 322 4.41 8.17 -19.19
N PRO A 323 3.47 9.12 -19.07
CA PRO A 323 2.16 9.03 -19.69
C PRO A 323 2.25 8.65 -21.17
N VAL A 324 1.25 7.92 -21.64
CA VAL A 324 1.08 7.61 -23.06
C VAL A 324 0.22 8.65 -23.77
N HIS A 325 -0.61 9.39 -23.02
CA HIS A 325 -1.44 10.46 -23.56
C HIS A 325 -1.80 11.49 -22.48
N VAL A 326 -1.95 12.75 -22.90
CA VAL A 326 -2.40 13.87 -22.05
C VAL A 326 -3.42 14.68 -22.83
N GLY A 327 -4.60 14.92 -22.25
CA GLY A 327 -5.63 15.75 -22.88
C GLY A 327 -6.80 14.94 -23.44
N SER A 328 -7.23 15.23 -24.68
CA SER A 328 -8.51 14.76 -25.22
C SER A 328 -8.62 13.22 -25.23
N PRO A 329 -9.57 12.60 -24.50
CA PRO A 329 -9.72 11.14 -24.47
C PRO A 329 -10.10 10.55 -25.84
N LYS A 330 -10.75 11.34 -26.69
CA LYS A 330 -11.21 10.91 -28.02
C LYS A 330 -10.05 10.57 -28.94
N ASP A 331 -8.90 11.22 -28.76
CA ASP A 331 -7.70 11.04 -29.59
C ASP A 331 -7.13 9.62 -29.44
N ILE A 332 -7.37 9.00 -28.28
CA ILE A 332 -7.01 7.62 -27.96
C ILE A 332 -8.22 6.67 -27.98
N GLY A 333 -9.30 7.06 -28.66
CA GLY A 333 -10.48 6.22 -28.90
C GLY A 333 -11.50 6.17 -27.77
N ILE A 334 -11.31 6.93 -26.68
CA ILE A 334 -12.25 6.98 -25.55
C ILE A 334 -13.35 7.99 -25.87
N LYS A 335 -14.50 7.49 -26.32
CA LYS A 335 -15.65 8.32 -26.75
C LYS A 335 -16.31 9.07 -25.59
N ASP A 336 -16.39 8.42 -24.44
CA ASP A 336 -17.04 8.92 -23.23
C ASP A 336 -16.16 8.56 -22.02
N ILE A 337 -15.52 9.57 -21.41
CA ILE A 337 -14.64 9.36 -20.26
C ILE A 337 -15.39 8.90 -19.00
N GLY A 338 -16.71 9.13 -18.93
CA GLY A 338 -17.56 8.62 -17.85
C GLY A 338 -17.80 7.12 -17.94
N LYS A 339 -17.53 6.49 -19.09
CA LYS A 339 -17.65 5.04 -19.32
C LYS A 339 -16.26 4.40 -19.35
N PHE A 340 -15.94 3.68 -18.30
CA PHE A 340 -14.68 2.97 -18.12
C PHE A 340 -14.86 1.47 -18.37
N ASP A 341 -13.80 0.79 -18.78
CA ASP A 341 -13.79 -0.66 -18.99
C ASP A 341 -13.52 -1.43 -17.70
N TYR A 342 -12.71 -0.84 -16.80
CA TYR A 342 -12.35 -1.41 -15.50
C TYR A 342 -12.19 -0.30 -14.45
N GLY A 343 -12.35 -0.65 -13.18
CA GLY A 343 -12.22 0.28 -12.05
C GLY A 343 -13.52 0.99 -11.72
N ASP A 344 -13.44 2.25 -11.29
CA ASP A 344 -14.58 3.08 -10.90
C ASP A 344 -14.47 4.48 -11.52
N ALA A 345 -15.62 5.14 -11.77
CA ALA A 345 -15.61 6.53 -12.25
C ALA A 345 -15.12 7.50 -11.17
N VAL A 346 -14.27 8.45 -11.57
CA VAL A 346 -13.72 9.48 -10.68
C VAL A 346 -14.12 10.88 -11.12
N THR A 347 -14.15 11.82 -10.17
CA THR A 347 -14.45 13.22 -10.49
C THR A 347 -13.29 13.87 -11.24
N ILE A 348 -13.58 14.51 -12.38
CA ILE A 348 -12.66 15.42 -13.07
C ILE A 348 -13.13 16.84 -12.77
N ARG A 349 -12.38 17.59 -11.96
CA ARG A 349 -12.75 18.94 -11.55
C ARG A 349 -12.50 19.95 -12.66
N ARG A 350 -13.18 21.09 -12.59
CA ARG A 350 -12.95 22.19 -13.53
C ARG A 350 -11.47 22.59 -13.53
N GLY A 351 -10.89 22.65 -14.73
CA GLY A 351 -9.48 23.00 -14.93
C GLY A 351 -8.51 21.83 -14.76
N GLU A 352 -8.98 20.62 -14.45
CA GLU A 352 -8.16 19.41 -14.55
C GLU A 352 -8.19 18.85 -15.98
N VAL A 353 -7.08 18.25 -16.39
CA VAL A 353 -6.91 17.51 -17.63
C VAL A 353 -6.70 16.03 -17.31
N PRO A 354 -7.32 15.11 -18.06
CA PRO A 354 -7.05 13.69 -17.88
C PRO A 354 -5.68 13.32 -18.45
N VAL A 355 -4.93 12.57 -17.65
CA VAL A 355 -3.60 12.07 -17.98
C VAL A 355 -3.64 10.55 -17.96
N PHE A 356 -3.11 9.91 -19.02
CA PHE A 356 -3.26 8.48 -19.25
C PHE A 356 -1.91 7.77 -19.23
N TRP A 357 -1.80 6.72 -18.41
CA TRP A 357 -0.64 5.83 -18.36
C TRP A 357 -1.00 4.46 -18.91
N ALA A 358 -0.03 3.79 -19.54
CA ALA A 358 -0.18 2.37 -19.85
C ALA A 358 -0.51 1.59 -18.56
N CYS A 359 -1.31 0.53 -18.69
CA CYS A 359 -1.79 -0.24 -17.55
C CYS A 359 -1.45 -1.72 -17.68
N GLY A 360 -1.07 -2.35 -16.56
CA GLY A 360 -0.81 -3.78 -16.44
C GLY A 360 -2.03 -4.69 -16.68
N VAL A 361 -3.20 -4.11 -16.96
CA VAL A 361 -4.37 -4.84 -17.49
C VAL A 361 -4.25 -5.10 -19.01
N THR A 362 -3.38 -4.39 -19.74
CA THR A 362 -3.13 -4.65 -21.17
C THR A 362 -2.78 -6.10 -21.47
N PRO A 363 -1.82 -6.75 -20.75
CA PRO A 363 -1.57 -8.17 -20.92
C PRO A 363 -2.80 -9.05 -20.71
N GLN A 364 -3.66 -8.73 -19.74
CA GLN A 364 -4.91 -9.48 -19.52
C GLN A 364 -5.88 -9.32 -20.69
N ASN A 365 -6.05 -8.09 -21.20
CA ASN A 365 -6.90 -7.82 -22.36
C ASN A 365 -6.42 -8.58 -23.61
N VAL A 366 -5.11 -8.55 -23.87
CA VAL A 366 -4.48 -9.27 -24.99
C VAL A 366 -4.60 -10.78 -24.80
N LEU A 367 -4.39 -11.28 -23.59
CA LEU A 367 -4.52 -12.70 -23.26
C LEU A 367 -5.95 -13.21 -23.51
N LEU A 368 -6.97 -12.46 -23.10
CA LEU A 368 -8.37 -12.79 -23.37
C LEU A 368 -8.69 -12.78 -24.87
N ALA A 369 -8.17 -11.80 -25.62
CA ALA A 369 -8.37 -11.70 -27.06
C ALA A 369 -7.68 -12.83 -27.83
N SER A 370 -6.51 -13.27 -27.35
CA SER A 370 -5.67 -14.29 -28.00
C SER A 370 -6.12 -15.73 -27.70
N LYS A 371 -7.04 -15.91 -26.75
CA LYS A 371 -7.65 -17.20 -26.36
C LYS A 371 -6.63 -18.35 -26.23
N PRO A 372 -5.62 -18.22 -25.35
CA PRO A 372 -4.70 -19.32 -25.12
C PRO A 372 -5.48 -20.53 -24.56
N ALA A 373 -5.05 -21.73 -24.94
CA ALA A 373 -5.66 -22.98 -24.49
C ALA A 373 -5.69 -23.08 -22.96
N PHE A 374 -4.67 -22.55 -22.29
CA PHE A 374 -4.58 -22.48 -20.84
C PHE A 374 -3.83 -21.22 -20.41
N ALA A 375 -4.30 -20.55 -19.37
CA ALA A 375 -3.57 -19.47 -18.73
C ALA A 375 -3.98 -19.32 -17.26
N ILE A 376 -3.08 -18.84 -16.43
CA ILE A 376 -3.38 -18.41 -15.06
C ILE A 376 -2.96 -16.95 -14.89
N THR A 377 -3.80 -16.13 -14.28
CA THR A 377 -3.43 -14.77 -13.86
C THR A 377 -3.73 -14.59 -12.38
N HIS A 378 -3.24 -13.50 -11.80
CA HIS A 378 -3.83 -13.00 -10.57
C HIS A 378 -5.26 -12.50 -10.81
N ALA A 379 -6.08 -12.46 -9.75
CA ALA A 379 -7.34 -11.71 -9.79
C ALA A 379 -7.06 -10.20 -9.62
N PRO A 380 -7.86 -9.30 -10.22
CA PRO A 380 -7.69 -7.86 -10.04
C PRO A 380 -7.62 -7.46 -8.56
N GLY A 381 -6.61 -6.66 -8.19
CA GLY A 381 -6.37 -6.25 -6.80
C GLY A 381 -5.71 -7.30 -5.91
N HIS A 382 -5.34 -8.48 -6.42
CA HIS A 382 -4.74 -9.58 -5.66
C HIS A 382 -3.33 -9.89 -6.20
N MET A 383 -2.46 -8.88 -6.18
CA MET A 383 -1.12 -8.94 -6.81
C MET A 383 -0.10 -9.75 -5.99
N PHE A 384 0.99 -10.14 -6.65
CA PHE A 384 2.15 -10.77 -6.00
C PHE A 384 3.03 -9.73 -5.32
N MET A 385 3.43 -9.98 -4.07
CA MET A 385 4.28 -9.07 -3.30
C MET A 385 5.75 -9.45 -3.44
N THR A 386 6.55 -8.58 -4.05
CA THR A 386 7.99 -8.80 -4.26
C THR A 386 8.82 -8.29 -3.09
N ASP A 387 10.09 -8.71 -3.01
CA ASP A 387 11.08 -8.16 -2.08
C ASP A 387 11.82 -6.94 -2.67
N ARG A 388 11.45 -6.49 -3.88
CA ARG A 388 12.00 -5.30 -4.54
C ARG A 388 11.36 -4.04 -3.99
N LEU A 389 12.15 -3.00 -3.75
CA LEU A 389 11.63 -1.67 -3.42
C LEU A 389 11.18 -0.94 -4.68
N ASN A 390 10.11 -0.14 -4.56
CA ASN A 390 9.54 0.66 -5.66
C ASN A 390 10.58 1.59 -6.32
N ASP A 391 11.49 2.16 -5.53
CA ASP A 391 12.54 3.09 -5.99
C ASP A 391 13.71 2.41 -6.69
N THR A 392 13.81 1.08 -6.61
CA THR A 392 14.84 0.28 -7.28
C THR A 392 14.39 -0.35 -8.59
N LEU A 393 13.14 -0.10 -9.00
CA LEU A 393 12.56 -0.68 -10.22
C LEU A 393 12.90 0.10 -11.48
#